data_AF-A0A9D5PFN4-F1
#
_entry.id   AF-A0A9D5PFN4-F1
#
_cell.length_a   1.000
_cell.length_b   1.000
_cell.length_c   1.000
_cell.angle_alpha   90.00
_cell.angle_beta   90.00
_cell.angle_gamma   90.00
#
_symmetry.space_group_name_H-M   'P 1'
#
loop_
_entity.id
_entity.type
_entity.pdbx_description
1 polymer ?
#
loop_
_entity_poly.entity_id
_entity_poly.type
_entity_poly.pdbx_seq_one_letter_code
_entity_poly.pdbx_strand_id
1 'polypeptide(L)' 'MSSNRMCGTEEEFVYNYAWGVLREITDYTKLKQASPECAHKIAKAIEVIRSNRPEYRKVFIKGLDDASVDSPQ' A
#
# COMPACT_ATOMS: atom_id res chain seq x y z
N MET A 1 0.56 -30.87 19.67
CA MET A 1 1.51 -29.77 19.41
C MET A 1 2.25 -30.10 18.13
N SER A 2 1.94 -29.39 17.03
CA SER A 2 2.78 -29.34 15.84
C SER A 2 2.65 -27.94 15.25
N SER A 3 3.71 -27.17 15.41
CA SER A 3 3.87 -25.81 14.92
C SER A 3 3.97 -25.80 13.39
N ASN A 4 3.04 -25.14 12.70
CA ASN A 4 3.31 -24.57 11.38
C ASN A 4 3.07 -23.07 11.46
N ARG A 5 4.18 -22.32 11.37
CA ARG A 5 4.22 -20.86 11.42
C ARG A 5 3.28 -20.28 10.36
N MET A 6 2.44 -19.37 10.81
CA MET A 6 1.57 -18.49 10.03
C MET A 6 2.37 -17.81 8.91
N CYS A 7 2.21 -18.26 7.66
CA CYS A 7 2.33 -17.32 6.55
C CYS A 7 1.04 -16.53 6.59
N GLY A 8 1.14 -15.25 6.97
CA GLY A 8 -0.01 -14.39 7.12
C GLY A 8 -0.91 -14.42 5.89
N THR A 9 -2.20 -14.22 6.11
CA THR A 9 -3.20 -14.17 5.03
C THR A 9 -2.79 -13.15 3.95
N GLU A 10 -3.31 -13.30 2.73
CA GLU A 10 -3.07 -12.33 1.64
C GLU A 10 -3.36 -10.88 2.12
N GLU A 11 -4.37 -10.73 2.98
CA GLU A 11 -4.71 -9.47 3.62
C GLU A 11 -3.58 -8.92 4.51
N GLU A 12 -2.99 -9.74 5.40
CA GLU A 12 -1.85 -9.33 6.22
C GLU A 12 -0.63 -8.94 5.36
N PHE A 13 -0.40 -9.66 4.27
CA PHE A 13 0.65 -9.32 3.32
C PHE A 13 0.42 -7.92 2.71
N VAL A 14 -0.79 -7.68 2.20
CA VAL A 14 -1.17 -6.40 1.60
C VAL A 14 -1.05 -5.25 2.61
N TYR A 15 -1.54 -5.44 3.85
CA TYR A 15 -1.43 -4.42 4.89
C TYR A 15 0.02 -4.14 5.29
N ASN A 16 0.87 -5.15 5.42
CA ASN A 16 2.29 -4.96 5.73
C ASN A 16 3.00 -4.15 4.64
N TYR A 17 2.72 -4.44 3.38
CA TYR A 17 3.28 -3.67 2.26
C TYR A 17 2.73 -2.25 2.21
N ALA A 18 1.44 -2.04 2.48
CA ALA A 18 0.84 -0.71 2.58
C ALA A 18 1.52 0.14 3.67
N TRP A 19 1.79 -0.47 4.83
CA TRP A 19 2.57 0.15 5.90
C TRP A 19 4.01 0.45 5.48
N GLY A 20 4.65 -0.47 4.75
CA GLY A 20 5.99 -0.28 4.20
C GLY A 20 6.05 0.90 3.24
N VAL A 21 5.05 1.04 2.36
CA VAL A 21 4.94 2.17 1.42
C VAL A 21 4.72 3.49 2.17
N LEU A 22 3.78 3.53 3.11
CA LEU A 22 3.49 4.73 3.92
C LEU A 22 4.68 5.20 4.78
N ARG A 23 5.62 4.31 5.08
CA ARG A 23 6.83 4.59 5.86
C ARG A 23 8.08 4.75 4.98
N GLU A 24 7.92 4.80 3.66
CA GLU A 24 9.00 4.91 2.67
C GLU A 24 10.02 3.76 2.75
N ILE A 25 9.65 2.62 3.33
CA ILE A 25 10.45 1.38 3.37
C ILE A 25 10.29 0.63 2.05
N THR A 26 9.14 0.76 1.42
CA THR A 26 8.79 0.08 0.17
C THR A 26 8.50 1.08 -0.94
N ASP A 27 9.20 0.94 -2.06
CA ASP A 27 8.97 1.76 -3.25
C ASP A 27 7.75 1.24 -4.02
N TYR A 28 6.66 2.01 -3.95
CA TYR A 28 5.40 1.68 -4.62
C TYR A 28 5.55 1.61 -6.15
N THR A 29 6.42 2.43 -6.75
CA THR A 29 6.61 2.44 -8.20
C THR A 29 7.26 1.14 -8.67
N LYS A 30 8.29 0.67 -7.95
CA LYS A 30 8.91 -0.63 -8.22
C LYS A 30 7.94 -1.78 -8.01
N LEU A 31 7.13 -1.72 -6.95
CA LEU A 31 6.12 -2.73 -6.67
C LEU A 31 5.06 -2.79 -7.79
N LYS A 32 4.59 -1.62 -8.27
CA LYS A 32 3.66 -1.50 -9.40
C LYS A 32 4.23 -2.05 -10.70
N GLN A 33 5.52 -1.84 -10.97
CA GLN A 33 6.19 -2.41 -12.15
C GLN A 33 6.30 -3.94 -12.07
N ALA A 34 6.61 -4.48 -10.89
CA ALA A 34 6.76 -5.92 -10.70
C ALA A 34 5.41 -6.66 -10.69
N SER A 35 4.38 -6.09 -10.07
CA SER A 35 3.05 -6.68 -10.00
C SER A 35 1.98 -5.59 -9.87
N PRO A 36 1.34 -5.19 -10.99
CA PRO A 36 0.27 -4.19 -10.98
C PRO A 36 -0.95 -4.60 -10.16
N GLU A 37 -1.30 -5.88 -10.16
CA GLU A 37 -2.46 -6.40 -9.40
C GLU A 37 -2.21 -6.28 -7.88
N CYS A 38 -1.02 -6.66 -7.42
CA CYS A 38 -0.64 -6.52 -6.02
C CYS A 38 -0.60 -5.04 -5.60
N ALA A 39 -0.05 -4.18 -6.47
CA ALA A 39 -0.01 -2.74 -6.25
C ALA A 39 -1.41 -2.15 -6.07
N HIS A 40 -2.39 -2.59 -6.86
CA HIS A 40 -3.78 -2.15 -6.73
C HIS A 40 -4.40 -2.54 -5.39
N LYS A 41 -4.13 -3.76 -4.90
CA LYS A 41 -4.58 -4.20 -3.57
C LYS A 41 -3.94 -3.35 -2.45
N ILE A 42 -2.63 -3.07 -2.57
CA ILE A 42 -1.88 -2.23 -1.63
C ILE A 42 -2.40 -0.79 -1.64
N ALA A 43 -2.69 -0.22 -2.80
CA ALA A 43 -3.29 1.12 -2.93
C ALA A 43 -4.61 1.23 -2.16
N LYS A 44 -5.51 0.26 -2.32
CA LYS A 44 -6.76 0.21 -1.55
C LYS A 44 -6.53 0.11 -0.04
N ALA A 45 -5.56 -0.69 0.39
CA ALA A 45 -5.20 -0.77 1.81
C ALA A 45 -4.64 0.56 2.34
N ILE A 46 -3.85 1.27 1.54
CA ILE A 46 -3.36 2.62 1.88
C ILE A 46 -4.52 3.60 2.06
N GLU A 47 -5.54 3.56 1.19
CA GLU A 47 -6.75 4.40 1.34
C GLU A 47 -7.49 4.12 2.64
N VAL A 48 -7.63 2.84 3.03
CA VAL A 48 -8.23 2.44 4.31
C VAL A 48 -7.39 2.95 5.48
N ILE A 49 -6.06 2.80 5.42
CA ILE A 49 -5.17 3.31 6.47
C ILE A 49 -5.29 4.84 6.58
N ARG A 50 -5.26 5.57 5.47
CA ARG A 50 -5.43 7.04 5.42
C ARG A 50 -6.79 7.48 5.97
N SER A 51 -7.84 6.71 5.72
CA SER A 51 -9.19 6.99 6.24
C SER A 51 -9.22 6.90 7.77
N ASN A 52 -8.62 5.84 8.32
CA ASN A 52 -8.58 5.57 9.76
C ASN A 52 -7.51 6.38 10.52
N ARG A 53 -6.44 6.79 9.84
CA ARG A 53 -5.27 7.44 10.45
C ARG A 53 -4.91 8.72 9.70
N PRO A 54 -5.42 9.89 10.17
CA PRO A 54 -5.28 11.14 9.45
C PRO A 54 -3.83 11.59 9.27
N GLU A 55 -2.90 11.13 10.10
CA GLU A 55 -1.47 11.44 9.99
C GLU A 55 -0.84 10.92 8.69
N TYR A 56 -1.42 9.89 8.08
CA TYR A 56 -0.94 9.31 6.81
C TYR A 56 -1.59 9.93 5.57
N ARG A 57 -2.63 10.77 5.72
CA ARG A 57 -3.28 11.47 4.60
C ARG A 57 -2.34 12.45 3.88
N LYS A 58 -1.38 13.00 4.63
CA LYS A 58 -0.37 13.94 4.11
C LYS A 58 0.88 13.27 3.55
N VAL A 59 1.01 11.95 3.71
CA VAL A 59 2.16 11.21 3.18
C VAL A 59 1.97 11.08 1.68
N PHE A 60 2.83 11.71 0.90
CA PHE A 60 2.83 11.62 -0.54
C PHE A 60 3.55 10.34 -1.00
N ILE A 61 2.90 9.54 -1.83
CA ILE A 61 3.42 8.29 -2.38
C ILE A 61 3.59 8.45 -3.88
N LYS A 62 4.86 8.49 -4.31
CA LYS A 62 5.24 8.53 -5.71
C LYS A 62 4.72 7.31 -6.48
N GLY A 63 4.11 7.54 -7.63
CA GLY A 63 3.49 6.55 -8.51
C GLY A 63 2.07 6.13 -8.11
N LEU A 64 1.61 6.51 -6.91
CA LEU A 64 0.22 6.37 -6.44
C LEU A 64 -0.52 7.71 -6.52
N ASP A 65 0.01 8.73 -5.84
CA ASP A 65 -0.63 10.05 -5.74
C ASP A 65 -0.32 10.94 -6.96
N ASP A 66 0.68 10.57 -7.78
CA ASP A 66 0.98 11.23 -9.06
C ASP A 66 -0.20 11.17 -10.04
N ALA A 67 -1.12 10.21 -9.89
CA ALA A 67 -2.30 10.07 -10.75
C ALA A 67 -3.45 11.02 -10.35
N SER A 68 -3.41 11.62 -9.16
CA SER A 68 -4.45 12.55 -8.68
C SER A 68 -4.36 13.94 -9.31
N VAL A 69 -3.35 14.21 -10.14
CA VAL A 69 -3.17 15.51 -10.81
C VAL A 69 -3.95 15.60 -12.14
N ASP A 70 -4.64 14.52 -12.55
CA ASP A 70 -5.48 14.46 -13.76
C ASP A 70 -6.98 14.58 -13.43
N SER A 71 -7.34 15.59 -12.62
CA SER A 71 -8.70 16.11 -12.61
C SER A 71 -8.76 17.31 -13.54
N PRO A 72 -9.26 17.19 -14.78
CA PRO A 72 -9.60 18.37 -15.57
C PRO A 72 -10.66 19.16 -14.80
N GLN A 73 -10.34 20.44 -14.53
CA GLN A 73 -11.30 21.44 -14.06
C GLN A 73 -12.41 21.67 -15.08
#